data_AF-A0A5C7W9T5-F1
#
_entry.id   AF-A0A5C7W9T5-F1
#
_cell.length_a   1.000
_cell.length_b   1.000
_cell.length_c   1.000
_cell.angle_alpha   90.00
_cell.angle_beta   90.00
_cell.angle_gamma   90.00
#
_symmetry.space_group_name_H-M   'P 1'
#
loop_
_entity.id
_entity.type
_entity.pdbx_description
1 polymer ?
#
loop_
_entity_poly.entity_id
_entity_poly.type
_entity_poly.pdbx_seq_one_letter_code
_entity_poly.pdbx_strand_id
1 'polypeptide(L)'
;MSVQHDPVQRADFDQYLVPNYAPAAFVPVRGLGSRVWDQSGRELIDFAGGIAVNALGHCHPALVKALTEQANTLWHISNVFTNEPTLRLAHKLVDATFAERVFFCNSGAEANEAAFKLARRVAHDRFGPEKYEIIAALNSFHGRTLFTVSVGGQPKYSDGFGPKIEGIIHVPYNDLDALKAAISDKTCAVVLEPIQGEGGVLPADKAYLEGARALCDQHNALLVFDEVQSGMGRSGELFTYMHYGVTPDILSSAKSLGGGFPIGAMLTTSDLAKHFAVGTHGSTYGGNP
;
A
#
# COMPACT_ATOMS: atom_id res chain seq x y z
N MET A 1 -9.53 37.27 4.38
CA MET A 1 -8.90 37.95 3.22
C MET A 1 -8.56 36.85 2.22
N SER A 2 -9.09 36.87 0.99
CA SER A 2 -8.67 35.90 -0.02
C SER A 2 -7.23 36.23 -0.41
N VAL A 3 -6.31 35.31 -0.18
CA VAL A 3 -4.95 35.44 -0.72
C VAL A 3 -5.10 35.42 -2.24
N GLN A 4 -4.66 36.49 -2.90
CA GLN A 4 -4.63 36.55 -4.36
C GLN A 4 -3.45 35.69 -4.81
N HIS A 5 -3.74 34.56 -5.44
CA HIS A 5 -2.72 33.68 -5.98
C HIS A 5 -2.44 34.03 -7.44
N ASP A 6 -1.19 33.86 -7.87
CA ASP A 6 -0.83 34.00 -9.28
C ASP A 6 -1.61 32.98 -10.13
N PRO A 7 -2.06 33.36 -11.34
CA PRO A 7 -2.76 32.44 -12.22
C PRO A 7 -1.84 31.32 -12.69
N VAL A 8 -2.28 30.07 -12.55
CA VAL A 8 -1.56 28.87 -13.02
C VAL A 8 -2.21 28.26 -14.25
N GLN A 9 -1.43 27.68 -15.15
CA GLN A 9 -1.85 27.06 -16.40
C GLN A 9 -1.36 25.61 -16.51
N ARG A 10 -1.98 24.80 -17.38
CA ARG A 10 -1.52 23.42 -17.64
C ARG A 10 -0.05 23.37 -18.12
N ALA A 11 0.41 24.36 -18.87
CA ALA A 11 1.79 24.44 -19.36
C ALA A 11 2.82 24.56 -18.23
N ASP A 12 2.41 25.07 -17.06
CA ASP A 12 3.30 25.22 -15.89
C ASP A 12 3.80 23.85 -15.39
N PHE A 13 3.05 22.77 -15.62
CA PHE A 13 3.53 21.41 -15.33
C PHE A 13 4.82 21.12 -16.11
N ASP A 14 4.84 21.45 -17.40
CA ASP A 14 5.97 21.15 -18.28
C ASP A 14 7.16 22.07 -17.96
N GLN A 15 6.90 23.25 -17.41
CA GLN A 15 7.92 24.22 -17.01
C GLN A 15 8.56 23.91 -15.66
N TYR A 16 7.76 23.46 -14.68
CA TYR A 16 8.20 23.42 -13.27
C TYR A 16 8.24 22.02 -12.66
N LEU A 17 7.53 21.03 -13.21
CA LEU A 17 7.50 19.67 -12.66
C LEU A 17 8.37 18.69 -13.45
N VAL A 18 8.81 17.65 -12.76
CA VAL A 18 9.57 16.55 -13.38
C VAL A 18 8.67 15.83 -14.39
N PRO A 19 9.15 15.51 -15.61
CA PRO A 19 8.32 15.01 -16.71
C PRO A 19 8.02 13.51 -16.59
N ASN A 20 7.72 13.01 -15.39
CA ASN A 20 7.41 11.61 -15.13
C ASN A 20 5.90 11.31 -15.15
N TYR A 21 5.06 12.29 -15.53
CA TYR A 21 3.63 12.14 -15.75
C TYR A 21 3.21 12.80 -17.06
N ALA A 22 2.09 12.35 -17.62
CA ALA A 22 1.41 12.97 -18.75
C ALA A 22 0.01 13.44 -18.29
N PRO A 23 -0.11 14.59 -17.60
CA PRO A 23 -1.40 15.04 -17.08
C PRO A 23 -2.36 15.46 -18.19
N ALA A 24 -3.66 15.33 -17.91
CA ALA A 24 -4.74 15.76 -18.78
C ALA A 24 -4.62 17.26 -19.17
N ALA A 25 -5.31 17.65 -20.24
CA ALA A 25 -5.27 19.02 -20.76
C ALA A 25 -6.03 20.06 -19.90
N PHE A 26 -6.67 19.63 -18.81
CA PHE A 26 -7.44 20.48 -17.90
C PHE A 26 -6.96 20.30 -16.46
N VAL A 27 -7.19 21.31 -15.61
CA VAL A 27 -6.73 21.34 -14.22
C VAL A 27 -7.93 21.35 -13.27
N PRO A 28 -8.18 20.27 -12.51
CA PRO A 28 -9.16 20.24 -11.43
C PRO A 28 -8.86 21.28 -10.33
N VAL A 29 -9.88 21.99 -9.86
CA VAL A 29 -9.75 23.02 -8.80
C VAL A 29 -10.74 22.87 -7.66
N ARG A 30 -11.81 22.09 -7.83
CA ARG A 30 -12.80 21.84 -6.79
C ARG A 30 -13.33 20.41 -6.89
N GLY A 31 -13.55 19.77 -5.75
CA GLY A 31 -14.24 18.50 -5.66
C GLY A 31 -15.35 18.53 -4.61
N LEU A 32 -16.44 17.80 -4.83
CA LEU A 32 -17.52 17.60 -3.87
C LEU A 32 -18.21 16.25 -4.13
N GLY A 33 -18.14 15.33 -3.17
CA GLY A 33 -18.65 13.97 -3.36
C GLY A 33 -17.97 13.31 -4.55
N SER A 34 -18.73 12.85 -5.56
CA SER A 34 -18.19 12.26 -6.79
C SER A 34 -18.20 13.24 -7.98
N ARG A 35 -18.11 14.54 -7.74
CA ARG A 35 -18.05 15.59 -8.77
C ARG A 35 -16.78 16.42 -8.64
N VAL A 36 -16.21 16.83 -9.77
CA VAL A 36 -14.99 17.64 -9.88
C VAL A 36 -15.23 18.78 -10.86
N TRP A 37 -14.72 19.97 -10.56
CA TRP A 37 -14.75 21.13 -11.46
C TRP A 37 -13.33 21.56 -11.81
N ASP A 38 -13.11 21.92 -13.08
CA ASP A 38 -11.84 22.45 -13.57
C ASP A 38 -11.78 23.99 -13.55
N GLN A 39 -10.62 24.57 -13.91
CA GLN A 39 -10.40 26.02 -13.97
C GLN A 39 -11.39 26.77 -14.90
N SER A 40 -11.98 26.10 -15.90
CA SER A 40 -12.98 26.71 -16.79
C SER A 40 -14.40 26.67 -16.21
N GLY A 41 -14.58 26.00 -15.06
CA GLY A 41 -15.88 25.76 -14.44
C GLY A 41 -16.61 24.52 -14.98
N ARG A 42 -15.99 23.75 -15.88
CA ARG A 42 -16.57 22.50 -16.40
C ARG A 42 -16.67 21.49 -15.27
N GLU A 43 -17.85 20.89 -15.13
CA GLU A 43 -18.10 19.80 -14.19
C GLU A 43 -17.86 18.42 -14.82
N LEU A 44 -17.31 17.51 -14.01
CA LEU A 44 -17.03 16.11 -14.34
C LEU A 44 -17.57 15.22 -13.22
N ILE A 45 -18.13 14.06 -13.58
CA ILE A 45 -18.41 12.98 -12.63
C ILE A 45 -17.12 12.15 -12.48
N ASP A 46 -16.66 11.97 -11.24
CA ASP A 46 -15.43 11.25 -10.93
C ASP A 46 -15.70 9.77 -10.64
N PHE A 47 -15.40 8.93 -11.63
CA PHE A 47 -15.35 7.47 -11.48
C PHE A 47 -13.93 6.93 -11.31
N ALA A 48 -12.91 7.79 -11.27
CA ALA A 48 -11.53 7.40 -11.03
C ALA A 48 -11.18 7.41 -9.53
N GLY A 49 -11.76 8.36 -8.77
CA GLY A 49 -11.53 8.53 -7.34
C GLY A 49 -10.05 8.75 -7.00
N GLY A 50 -9.30 9.42 -7.88
CA GLY A 50 -7.85 9.59 -7.72
C GLY A 50 -7.09 8.27 -7.72
N ILE A 51 -7.50 7.31 -8.56
CA ILE A 51 -6.98 5.92 -8.58
C ILE A 51 -7.32 5.19 -7.28
N ALA A 52 -8.64 5.07 -7.03
CA ALA A 52 -9.21 4.37 -5.88
C ALA A 52 -8.78 4.91 -4.49
N VAL A 53 -8.39 6.18 -4.40
CA VAL A 53 -8.00 6.85 -3.15
C VAL A 53 -9.21 7.46 -2.44
N ASN A 54 -10.03 8.22 -3.15
CA ASN A 54 -11.10 9.03 -2.58
C ASN A 54 -12.36 8.18 -2.33
N ALA A 55 -12.27 7.17 -1.47
CA ALA A 55 -13.33 6.20 -1.20
C ALA A 55 -14.64 6.83 -0.70
N LEU A 56 -14.56 7.97 0.00
CA LEU A 56 -15.71 8.72 0.50
C LEU A 56 -16.03 9.97 -0.34
N GLY A 57 -15.43 10.08 -1.53
CA GLY A 57 -15.51 11.24 -2.39
C GLY A 57 -14.65 12.41 -1.92
N HIS A 58 -14.72 13.51 -2.67
CA HIS A 58 -13.98 14.74 -2.43
C HIS A 58 -14.62 15.56 -1.30
N CYS A 59 -13.78 16.09 -0.40
CA CYS A 59 -14.17 16.99 0.69
C CYS A 59 -15.34 16.46 1.55
N HIS A 60 -15.34 15.15 1.85
CA HIS A 60 -16.37 14.55 2.69
C HIS A 60 -16.45 15.28 4.05
N PRO A 61 -17.63 15.74 4.52
CA PRO A 61 -17.74 16.62 5.69
C PRO A 61 -17.10 16.05 6.96
N ALA A 62 -17.21 14.73 7.18
CA ALA A 62 -16.59 14.09 8.34
C ALA A 62 -15.05 14.11 8.28
N LEU A 63 -14.44 13.95 7.10
CA LEU A 63 -12.98 13.98 6.92
C LEU A 63 -12.46 15.41 7.05
N VAL A 64 -13.14 16.38 6.45
CA VAL A 64 -12.79 17.80 6.58
C VAL A 64 -12.85 18.25 8.04
N LYS A 65 -13.88 17.83 8.77
CA LYS A 65 -14.01 18.12 10.21
C LYS A 65 -12.86 17.50 11.00
N ALA A 66 -12.60 16.20 10.83
CA ALA A 66 -11.52 15.50 11.54
C ALA A 66 -10.14 16.13 11.27
N LEU A 67 -9.84 16.44 10.00
CA LEU A 67 -8.61 17.12 9.60
C LEU A 67 -8.48 18.49 10.29
N THR A 68 -9.54 19.30 10.25
CA THR A 68 -9.52 20.67 10.77
C THR A 68 -9.41 20.71 12.30
N GLU A 69 -10.13 19.83 12.99
CA GLU A 69 -10.06 19.73 14.46
C GLU A 69 -8.66 19.28 14.91
N GLN A 70 -8.10 18.25 14.28
CA GLN A 70 -6.77 17.73 14.62
C GLN A 70 -5.66 18.74 14.25
N ALA A 71 -5.78 19.42 13.11
CA ALA A 71 -4.87 20.47 12.70
C ALA A 71 -4.84 21.68 13.66
N ASN A 72 -5.95 22.02 14.30
CA ASN A 72 -5.94 23.07 15.33
C ASN A 72 -5.46 22.56 16.71
N THR A 73 -5.07 21.30 16.81
CA THR A 73 -4.64 20.65 18.05
C THR A 73 -3.17 20.25 18.01
N LEU A 74 -2.79 19.33 17.12
CA LEU A 74 -1.43 18.79 17.02
C LEU A 74 -1.21 18.07 15.69
N TRP A 75 -0.12 18.40 14.98
CA TRP A 75 0.19 17.81 13.67
C TRP A 75 1.30 16.78 13.72
N HIS A 76 2.34 17.01 14.53
CA HIS A 76 3.55 16.21 14.44
C HIS A 76 4.41 16.32 15.71
N ILE A 77 4.88 15.17 16.19
CA ILE A 77 5.75 15.05 17.36
C ILE A 77 6.83 13.98 17.18
N SER A 78 7.06 13.48 15.96
CA SER A 78 7.88 12.30 15.65
C SER A 78 7.46 11.01 16.38
N ASN A 79 8.16 9.91 16.13
CA ASN A 79 7.97 8.62 16.81
C ASN A 79 8.79 8.46 18.10
N VAL A 80 9.45 9.54 18.58
CA VAL A 80 9.95 9.57 19.97
C VAL A 80 8.79 9.53 20.96
N PHE A 81 7.63 10.06 20.55
CA PHE A 81 6.38 10.03 21.30
C PHE A 81 5.33 9.22 20.55
N THR A 82 4.37 8.67 21.27
CA THR A 82 3.11 8.18 20.68
C THR A 82 2.03 9.27 20.78
N ASN A 83 0.88 9.03 20.16
CA ASN A 83 -0.26 9.96 20.18
C ASN A 83 -1.59 9.21 20.15
N GLU A 84 -2.64 9.86 20.70
CA GLU A 84 -3.96 9.24 20.82
C GLU A 84 -4.63 8.89 19.48
N PRO A 85 -4.60 9.72 18.42
CA PRO A 85 -5.21 9.34 17.14
C PRO A 85 -4.61 8.07 16.53
N THR A 86 -3.28 7.96 16.55
CA THR A 86 -2.55 6.78 16.05
C THR A 86 -2.91 5.53 16.84
N LEU A 87 -2.93 5.61 18.18
CA LEU A 87 -3.33 4.48 19.03
C LEU A 87 -4.80 4.09 18.78
N ARG A 88 -5.71 5.06 18.66
CA ARG A 88 -7.12 4.80 18.35
C ARG A 88 -7.31 4.14 16.99
N LEU A 89 -6.57 4.56 15.97
CA LEU A 89 -6.62 3.91 14.66
C LEU A 89 -6.04 2.50 14.70
N ALA A 90 -4.92 2.29 15.40
CA ALA A 90 -4.34 0.96 15.61
C ALA A 90 -5.34 0.01 16.28
N HIS A 91 -6.00 0.45 17.36
CA HIS A 91 -7.05 -0.33 18.03
C HIS A 91 -8.15 -0.77 17.06
N LYS A 92 -8.69 0.17 16.27
CA LYS A 92 -9.76 -0.14 15.30
C LYS A 92 -9.32 -1.15 14.24
N LEU A 93 -8.09 -1.05 13.75
CA LEU A 93 -7.56 -1.98 12.76
C LEU A 93 -7.32 -3.37 13.36
N VAL A 94 -6.78 -3.45 14.57
CA VAL A 94 -6.58 -4.71 15.30
C VAL A 94 -7.93 -5.38 15.60
N ASP A 95 -8.90 -4.65 16.14
CA ASP A 95 -10.21 -5.20 16.50
C ASP A 95 -11.01 -5.70 15.28
N ALA A 96 -10.78 -5.13 14.10
CA ALA A 96 -11.51 -5.45 12.88
C ALA A 96 -10.82 -6.46 11.96
N THR A 97 -9.61 -6.93 12.29
CA THR A 97 -8.80 -7.76 11.39
C THR A 97 -8.05 -8.88 12.12
N PHE A 98 -7.25 -9.67 11.39
CA PHE A 98 -6.32 -10.64 11.97
C PHE A 98 -5.12 -10.00 12.70
N ALA A 99 -4.90 -8.70 12.49
CA ALA A 99 -3.69 -8.03 12.94
C ALA A 99 -3.68 -7.88 14.45
N GLU A 100 -2.49 -8.01 15.04
CA GLU A 100 -2.25 -7.70 16.45
C GLU A 100 -1.35 -6.47 16.60
N ARG A 101 -0.63 -6.10 15.54
CA ARG A 101 0.28 -4.95 15.49
C ARG A 101 0.14 -4.23 14.15
N VAL A 102 0.33 -2.91 14.20
CA VAL A 102 0.25 -2.02 13.04
C VAL A 102 1.46 -1.09 13.05
N PHE A 103 2.09 -0.92 11.88
CA PHE A 103 3.06 0.14 11.62
C PHE A 103 2.45 1.15 10.65
N PHE A 104 2.50 2.44 10.99
CA PHE A 104 1.98 3.51 10.12
C PHE A 104 3.11 4.23 9.38
N CYS A 105 2.82 4.60 8.13
CA CYS A 105 3.68 5.33 7.22
C CYS A 105 2.81 6.28 6.36
N ASN A 106 3.33 6.76 5.23
CA ASN A 106 2.74 7.86 4.46
C ASN A 106 2.22 7.42 3.08
N SER A 107 2.55 6.20 2.65
CA SER A 107 2.15 5.69 1.33
C SER A 107 2.10 4.17 1.29
N GLY A 108 1.44 3.63 0.25
CA GLY A 108 1.46 2.19 -0.01
C GLY A 108 2.87 1.65 -0.29
N ALA A 109 3.72 2.42 -0.95
CA ALA A 109 5.11 2.01 -1.21
C ALA A 109 5.90 1.86 0.10
N GLU A 110 5.74 2.78 1.07
CA GLU A 110 6.38 2.65 2.39
C GLU A 110 5.78 1.49 3.21
N ALA A 111 4.47 1.24 3.10
CA ALA A 111 3.83 0.10 3.76
C ALA A 111 4.37 -1.23 3.22
N ASN A 112 4.56 -1.33 1.90
CA ASN A 112 5.17 -2.48 1.25
C ASN A 112 6.66 -2.62 1.57
N GLU A 113 7.43 -1.53 1.60
CA GLU A 113 8.82 -1.56 2.10
C GLU A 113 8.89 -2.14 3.52
N ALA A 114 8.00 -1.70 4.42
CA ALA A 114 7.90 -2.24 5.77
C ALA A 114 7.57 -3.74 5.75
N ALA A 115 6.58 -4.17 4.95
CA ALA A 115 6.18 -5.56 4.84
C ALA A 115 7.31 -6.47 4.32
N PHE A 116 7.99 -6.07 3.24
CA PHE A 116 9.04 -6.87 2.62
C PHE A 116 10.29 -6.95 3.50
N LYS A 117 10.64 -5.84 4.16
CA LYS A 117 11.74 -5.81 5.14
C LYS A 117 11.39 -6.65 6.37
N LEU A 118 10.15 -6.64 6.84
CA LEU A 118 9.71 -7.47 7.96
C LEU A 118 9.84 -8.95 7.60
N ALA A 119 9.34 -9.36 6.43
CA ALA A 119 9.44 -10.74 5.99
C ALA A 119 10.88 -11.23 5.88
N ARG A 120 11.78 -10.45 5.26
CA ARG A 120 13.22 -10.77 5.22
C ARG A 120 13.84 -10.82 6.62
N ARG A 121 13.46 -9.90 7.51
CA ARG A 121 14.02 -9.86 8.87
C ARG A 121 13.57 -11.06 9.72
N VAL A 122 12.29 -11.43 9.63
CA VAL A 122 11.74 -12.63 10.28
C VAL A 122 12.48 -13.87 9.79
N ALA A 123 12.65 -14.01 8.47
CA ALA A 123 13.31 -15.17 7.90
C ALA A 123 14.79 -15.24 8.30
N HIS A 124 15.50 -14.11 8.25
CA HIS A 124 16.88 -14.01 8.73
C HIS A 124 17.01 -14.45 10.19
N ASP A 125 16.17 -13.91 11.08
CA ASP A 125 16.27 -14.17 12.52
C ASP A 125 15.86 -15.60 12.90
N ARG A 126 14.98 -16.26 12.14
CA ARG A 126 14.50 -17.62 12.42
C ARG A 126 15.29 -18.73 11.72
N PHE A 127 15.74 -18.47 10.49
CA PHE A 127 16.27 -19.51 9.59
C PHE A 127 17.65 -19.17 9.02
N GLY A 128 18.15 -17.95 9.24
CA GLY A 128 19.45 -17.49 8.77
C GLY A 128 19.39 -16.71 7.44
N PRO A 129 20.54 -16.14 7.03
CA PRO A 129 20.61 -15.17 5.94
C PRO A 129 20.27 -15.73 4.55
N GLU A 130 20.32 -17.05 4.37
CA GLU A 130 20.05 -17.71 3.09
C GLU A 130 18.56 -17.76 2.71
N LYS A 131 17.65 -17.48 3.65
CA LYS A 131 16.19 -17.46 3.41
C LYS A 131 15.71 -16.03 3.15
N TYR A 132 15.96 -15.53 1.94
CA TYR A 132 15.68 -14.13 1.57
C TYR A 132 14.86 -13.98 0.27
N GLU A 133 14.57 -15.08 -0.41
CA GLU A 133 13.89 -15.05 -1.70
C GLU A 133 12.43 -14.61 -1.52
N ILE A 134 11.96 -13.73 -2.41
CA ILE A 134 10.58 -13.26 -2.48
C ILE A 134 10.01 -13.72 -3.81
N ILE A 135 8.85 -14.38 -3.78
CA ILE A 135 8.09 -14.71 -4.99
C ILE A 135 6.96 -13.69 -5.12
N ALA A 136 6.86 -13.07 -6.29
CA ALA A 136 5.78 -12.14 -6.64
C ALA A 136 5.15 -12.53 -7.98
N ALA A 137 3.98 -11.96 -8.28
CA ALA A 137 3.30 -12.25 -9.53
C ALA A 137 3.72 -11.28 -10.66
N LEU A 138 3.76 -11.77 -11.90
CA LEU A 138 3.85 -10.92 -13.09
C LEU A 138 2.67 -9.93 -13.12
N ASN A 139 2.89 -8.76 -13.75
CA ASN A 139 1.95 -7.63 -13.83
C ASN A 139 1.65 -6.90 -12.52
N SER A 140 2.13 -7.38 -11.38
CA SER A 140 1.90 -6.75 -10.07
C SER A 140 2.48 -5.34 -9.96
N PHE A 141 1.92 -4.53 -9.06
CA PHE A 141 2.38 -3.19 -8.74
C PHE A 141 2.41 -2.95 -7.22
N HIS A 142 3.61 -2.84 -6.65
CA HIS A 142 3.80 -2.67 -5.20
C HIS A 142 4.39 -1.32 -4.79
N GLY A 143 4.63 -0.42 -5.74
CA GLY A 143 5.21 0.90 -5.48
C GLY A 143 6.31 1.29 -6.46
N ARG A 144 7.01 2.37 -6.11
CA ARG A 144 8.05 3.00 -6.94
C ARG A 144 9.38 3.21 -6.23
N THR A 145 9.54 2.72 -4.99
CA THR A 145 10.88 2.63 -4.38
C THR A 145 11.66 1.51 -5.06
N LEU A 146 13.00 1.53 -4.97
CA LEU A 146 13.83 0.54 -5.67
C LEU A 146 13.46 -0.91 -5.26
N PHE A 147 13.14 -1.16 -3.99
CA PHE A 147 12.73 -2.50 -3.56
C PHE A 147 11.32 -2.85 -4.02
N THR A 148 10.34 -1.97 -3.79
CA THR A 148 8.96 -2.26 -4.14
C THR A 148 8.73 -2.40 -5.65
N VAL A 149 9.43 -1.61 -6.46
CA VAL A 149 9.34 -1.71 -7.92
C VAL A 149 10.05 -2.96 -8.45
N SER A 150 11.08 -3.45 -7.75
CA SER A 150 11.74 -4.72 -8.10
C SER A 150 10.88 -5.93 -7.75
N VAL A 151 10.14 -5.88 -6.64
CA VAL A 151 9.14 -6.90 -6.28
C VAL A 151 7.95 -6.86 -7.25
N GLY A 152 7.56 -5.67 -7.71
CA GLY A 152 6.56 -5.51 -8.77
C GLY A 152 6.92 -6.21 -10.08
N GLY A 153 5.94 -6.84 -10.71
CA GLY A 153 6.11 -7.73 -11.87
C GLY A 153 6.08 -7.03 -13.23
N GLN A 154 6.54 -5.78 -13.33
CA GLN A 154 6.52 -4.98 -14.57
C GLN A 154 7.92 -4.42 -14.90
N PRO A 155 8.73 -5.12 -15.73
CA PRO A 155 10.12 -4.75 -16.01
C PRO A 155 10.32 -3.29 -16.46
N LYS A 156 9.39 -2.77 -17.26
CA LYS A 156 9.38 -1.36 -17.74
C LYS A 156 9.45 -0.32 -16.62
N TYR A 157 9.11 -0.67 -15.38
CA TYR A 157 9.16 0.21 -14.23
C TYR A 157 10.40 0.02 -13.35
N SER A 158 11.06 -1.13 -13.42
CA SER A 158 12.26 -1.46 -12.63
C SER A 158 13.58 -1.30 -13.40
N ASP A 159 13.54 -1.30 -14.74
CA ASP A 159 14.74 -1.24 -15.56
C ASP A 159 15.36 0.17 -15.57
N GLY A 160 16.70 0.26 -15.60
CA GLY A 160 17.44 1.52 -15.71
C GLY A 160 17.90 2.18 -14.40
N PHE A 161 17.66 1.55 -13.24
CA PHE A 161 17.99 2.11 -11.91
C PHE A 161 19.18 1.45 -11.19
N GLY A 162 20.03 0.72 -11.92
CA GLY A 162 21.17 0.00 -11.37
C GLY A 162 20.94 -1.52 -11.27
N PRO A 163 21.77 -2.25 -10.50
CA PRO A 163 21.61 -3.69 -10.36
C PRO A 163 20.27 -4.02 -9.69
N LYS A 164 19.57 -5.04 -10.21
CA LYS A 164 18.33 -5.53 -9.62
C LYS A 164 18.62 -6.12 -8.23
N ILE A 165 17.66 -5.99 -7.32
CA ILE A 165 17.75 -6.62 -6.00
C ILE A 165 17.65 -8.13 -6.18
N GLU A 166 18.63 -8.85 -5.65
CA GLU A 166 18.69 -10.31 -5.72
C GLU A 166 17.57 -10.99 -4.92
N GLY A 167 17.26 -12.23 -5.31
CA GLY A 167 16.26 -13.06 -4.63
C GLY A 167 14.83 -12.57 -4.83
N ILE A 168 14.49 -12.05 -6.01
CA ILE A 168 13.11 -11.76 -6.40
C ILE A 168 12.78 -12.62 -7.62
N ILE A 169 11.73 -13.42 -7.52
CA ILE A 169 11.27 -14.36 -8.53
C ILE A 169 9.85 -13.97 -8.93
N HIS A 170 9.57 -13.89 -10.23
CA HIS A 170 8.23 -13.59 -10.73
C HIS A 170 7.60 -14.83 -11.37
N VAL A 171 6.37 -15.16 -10.96
CA VAL A 171 5.55 -16.22 -11.55
C VAL A 171 4.29 -15.64 -12.20
N PRO A 172 3.67 -16.29 -13.19
CA PRO A 172 2.38 -15.83 -13.73
C PRO A 172 1.31 -15.75 -12.63
N TYR A 173 0.50 -14.68 -12.64
CA TYR A 173 -0.62 -14.53 -11.70
C TYR A 173 -1.68 -15.61 -11.95
N ASN A 174 -2.31 -16.13 -10.90
CA ASN A 174 -3.25 -17.27 -10.92
C ASN A 174 -2.65 -18.61 -11.41
N ASP A 175 -1.33 -18.73 -11.53
CA ASP A 175 -0.66 -20.01 -11.85
C ASP A 175 -0.09 -20.65 -10.59
N LEU A 176 -0.89 -21.51 -9.95
CA LEU A 176 -0.50 -22.21 -8.72
C LEU A 176 0.63 -23.22 -8.95
N ASP A 177 0.69 -23.84 -10.13
CA ASP A 177 1.74 -24.80 -10.45
C ASP A 177 3.10 -24.11 -10.61
N ALA A 178 3.12 -22.93 -11.25
CA ALA A 178 4.31 -22.08 -11.32
C ALA A 178 4.76 -21.61 -9.93
N LEU A 179 3.83 -21.20 -9.06
CA LEU A 179 4.14 -20.85 -7.67
C LEU A 179 4.76 -22.04 -6.90
N LYS A 180 4.16 -23.23 -7.04
CA LYS A 180 4.67 -24.46 -6.43
C LYS A 180 6.06 -24.84 -6.93
N ALA A 181 6.34 -24.61 -8.21
CA ALA A 181 7.67 -24.88 -8.77
C ALA A 181 8.74 -23.86 -8.32
N ALA A 182 8.34 -22.63 -8.03
CA ALA A 182 9.25 -21.56 -7.63
C ALA A 182 9.56 -21.54 -6.12
N ILE A 183 8.60 -21.92 -5.27
CA ILE A 183 8.77 -21.87 -3.82
C ILE A 183 9.75 -22.93 -3.31
N SER A 184 10.62 -22.51 -2.39
CA SER A 184 11.66 -23.34 -1.81
C SER A 184 11.91 -22.99 -0.34
N ASP A 185 12.79 -23.73 0.31
CA ASP A 185 13.19 -23.46 1.69
C ASP A 185 13.98 -22.14 1.85
N LYS A 186 14.44 -21.54 0.74
CA LYS A 186 15.05 -20.20 0.69
C LYS A 186 14.04 -19.06 0.55
N THR A 187 12.76 -19.38 0.28
CA THR A 187 11.71 -18.38 0.15
C THR A 187 11.32 -17.82 1.52
N CYS A 188 11.43 -16.52 1.70
CA CYS A 188 10.96 -15.80 2.89
C CYS A 188 9.52 -15.32 2.76
N ALA A 189 9.06 -15.00 1.54
CA ALA A 189 7.72 -14.48 1.32
C ALA A 189 7.17 -14.79 -0.06
N VAL A 190 5.84 -14.92 -0.12
CA VAL A 190 5.04 -14.83 -1.35
C VAL A 190 4.22 -13.55 -1.25
N VAL A 191 4.41 -12.62 -2.20
CA VAL A 191 3.76 -11.30 -2.22
C VAL A 191 2.73 -11.27 -3.33
N LEU A 192 1.46 -11.05 -2.98
CA LEU A 192 0.34 -11.05 -3.92
C LEU A 192 -0.59 -9.87 -3.67
N GLU A 193 -1.13 -9.31 -4.75
CA GLU A 193 -2.36 -8.52 -4.69
C GLU A 193 -3.54 -9.51 -4.76
N PRO A 194 -4.53 -9.48 -3.83
CA PRO A 194 -5.74 -10.30 -3.97
C PRO A 194 -6.55 -9.97 -5.22
N ILE A 195 -6.45 -8.73 -5.71
CA ILE A 195 -6.92 -8.29 -7.02
C ILE A 195 -5.81 -7.40 -7.61
N GLN A 196 -5.18 -7.81 -8.71
CA GLN A 196 -4.22 -6.95 -9.40
C GLN A 196 -4.93 -5.78 -10.07
N GLY A 197 -4.77 -4.58 -9.50
CA GLY A 197 -5.41 -3.36 -10.01
C GLY A 197 -4.78 -2.90 -11.32
N GLU A 198 -3.49 -2.52 -11.24
CA GLU A 198 -2.72 -2.03 -12.40
C GLU A 198 -2.50 -3.12 -13.46
N GLY A 199 -2.54 -4.39 -13.06
CA GLY A 199 -2.42 -5.55 -13.96
C GLY A 199 -3.64 -5.80 -14.85
N GLY A 200 -4.69 -4.99 -14.74
CA GLY A 200 -5.90 -5.09 -15.56
C GLY A 200 -7.17 -5.44 -14.79
N VAL A 201 -7.23 -5.12 -13.49
CA VAL A 201 -8.36 -5.46 -12.60
C VAL A 201 -8.65 -6.96 -12.62
N LEU A 202 -7.62 -7.75 -12.29
CA LEU A 202 -7.65 -9.21 -12.32
C LEU A 202 -7.80 -9.77 -10.90
N PRO A 203 -8.96 -10.33 -10.53
CA PRO A 203 -9.12 -11.02 -9.24
C PRO A 203 -8.31 -12.32 -9.19
N ALA A 204 -7.81 -12.65 -8.01
CA ALA A 204 -7.22 -13.97 -7.81
C ALA A 204 -8.28 -15.07 -7.87
N ASP A 205 -7.91 -16.24 -8.38
CA ASP A 205 -8.71 -17.45 -8.17
C ASP A 205 -8.62 -17.85 -6.71
N LYS A 206 -9.74 -18.27 -6.10
CA LYS A 206 -9.75 -18.66 -4.69
C LYS A 206 -8.76 -19.80 -4.40
N ALA A 207 -8.72 -20.81 -5.27
CA ALA A 207 -7.78 -21.92 -5.15
C ALA A 207 -6.31 -21.49 -5.25
N TYR A 208 -6.01 -20.42 -5.99
CA TYR A 208 -4.67 -19.87 -6.08
C TYR A 208 -4.22 -19.25 -4.74
N LEU A 209 -5.08 -18.46 -4.09
CA LEU A 209 -4.75 -17.88 -2.77
C LEU A 209 -4.69 -18.93 -1.65
N GLU A 210 -5.61 -19.90 -1.65
CA GLU A 210 -5.58 -21.03 -0.70
C GLU A 210 -4.30 -21.87 -0.89
N GLY A 211 -3.93 -22.14 -2.14
CA GLY A 211 -2.69 -22.83 -2.48
C GLY A 211 -1.44 -22.05 -2.05
N ALA A 212 -1.41 -20.74 -2.29
CA ALA A 212 -0.32 -19.87 -1.84
C ALA A 212 -0.15 -19.89 -0.32
N ARG A 213 -1.26 -19.83 0.44
CA ARG A 213 -1.25 -19.97 1.90
C ARG A 213 -0.65 -21.30 2.35
N ALA A 214 -1.13 -22.41 1.78
CA ALA A 214 -0.64 -23.74 2.13
C ALA A 214 0.85 -23.93 1.81
N LEU A 215 1.32 -23.40 0.68
CA LEU A 215 2.72 -23.43 0.29
C LEU A 215 3.59 -22.57 1.23
N CYS A 216 3.12 -21.37 1.62
CA CYS A 216 3.79 -20.55 2.61
C CYS A 216 3.94 -21.30 3.95
N ASP A 217 2.89 -21.96 4.42
CA ASP A 217 2.92 -22.76 5.65
C ASP A 217 3.92 -23.92 5.56
N GLN A 218 3.91 -24.65 4.43
CA GLN A 218 4.81 -25.77 4.19
C GLN A 218 6.29 -25.37 4.21
N HIS A 219 6.62 -24.22 3.61
CA HIS A 219 8.00 -23.76 3.45
C HIS A 219 8.46 -22.79 4.53
N ASN A 220 7.64 -22.53 5.56
CA ASN A 220 7.90 -21.49 6.56
C ASN A 220 8.18 -20.12 5.91
N ALA A 221 7.48 -19.81 4.83
CA ALA A 221 7.47 -18.51 4.18
C ALA A 221 6.25 -17.72 4.64
N LEU A 222 6.30 -16.39 4.55
CA LEU A 222 5.18 -15.53 4.90
C LEU A 222 4.32 -15.21 3.67
N LEU A 223 3.00 -15.27 3.82
CA LEU A 223 2.07 -14.75 2.83
C LEU A 223 1.86 -13.26 3.07
N VAL A 224 2.20 -12.43 2.08
CA VAL A 224 2.04 -10.97 2.14
C VAL A 224 0.96 -10.55 1.15
N PHE A 225 -0.11 -9.94 1.64
CA PHE A 225 -1.12 -9.32 0.78
C PHE A 225 -0.92 -7.82 0.66
N ASP A 226 -0.71 -7.37 -0.58
CA ASP A 226 -0.81 -5.97 -0.93
C ASP A 226 -2.29 -5.63 -1.16
N GLU A 227 -2.90 -5.01 -0.15
CA GLU A 227 -4.27 -4.50 -0.20
C GLU A 227 -4.30 -2.97 -0.24
N VAL A 228 -3.22 -2.33 -0.72
CA VAL A 228 -3.18 -0.88 -0.90
C VAL A 228 -4.33 -0.40 -1.78
N GLN A 229 -4.67 -1.14 -2.83
CA GLN A 229 -5.76 -0.79 -3.75
C GLN A 229 -7.10 -1.46 -3.42
N SER A 230 -7.08 -2.76 -3.10
CA SER A 230 -8.28 -3.58 -2.90
C SER A 230 -8.84 -3.56 -1.47
N GLY A 231 -8.08 -3.02 -0.52
CA GLY A 231 -8.48 -2.94 0.88
C GLY A 231 -9.35 -1.74 1.22
N MET A 232 -9.58 -1.54 2.53
CA MET A 232 -10.37 -0.45 3.11
C MET A 232 -11.75 -0.28 2.45
N GLY A 233 -12.48 -1.38 2.30
CA GLY A 233 -13.86 -1.37 1.81
C GLY A 233 -14.02 -1.48 0.29
N ARG A 234 -12.93 -1.44 -0.49
CA ARG A 234 -13.00 -1.34 -1.97
C ARG A 234 -13.75 -2.52 -2.61
N SER A 235 -13.53 -3.73 -2.11
CA SER A 235 -14.17 -4.95 -2.62
C SER A 235 -15.54 -5.23 -1.99
N GLY A 236 -16.02 -4.41 -1.05
CA GLY A 236 -17.27 -4.61 -0.32
C GLY A 236 -17.12 -5.23 1.07
N GLU A 237 -15.94 -5.77 1.39
CA GLU A 237 -15.51 -6.11 2.76
C GLU A 237 -14.42 -5.14 3.19
N LEU A 238 -14.11 -5.06 4.49
CA LEU A 238 -13.07 -4.16 4.98
C LEU A 238 -11.72 -4.44 4.30
N PHE A 239 -11.36 -5.70 4.14
CA PHE A 239 -10.22 -6.13 3.33
C PHE A 239 -10.62 -7.34 2.48
N THR A 240 -10.03 -7.47 1.30
CA THR A 240 -10.36 -8.49 0.31
C THR A 240 -10.04 -9.89 0.79
N TYR A 241 -9.02 -10.06 1.65
CA TYR A 241 -8.72 -11.35 2.27
C TYR A 241 -9.93 -11.95 3.01
N MET A 242 -10.83 -11.10 3.54
CA MET A 242 -12.05 -11.52 4.24
C MET A 242 -13.04 -12.17 3.27
N HIS A 243 -13.19 -11.63 2.05
CA HIS A 243 -14.00 -12.25 0.99
C HIS A 243 -13.50 -13.65 0.62
N TYR A 244 -12.18 -13.80 0.52
CA TYR A 244 -11.57 -15.08 0.16
C TYR A 244 -11.52 -16.07 1.32
N GLY A 245 -11.55 -15.60 2.57
CA GLY A 245 -11.34 -16.41 3.76
C GLY A 245 -9.90 -16.91 3.90
N VAL A 246 -8.93 -16.22 3.30
CA VAL A 246 -7.50 -16.58 3.32
C VAL A 246 -6.74 -15.51 4.08
N THR A 247 -6.35 -15.79 5.32
CA THR A 247 -5.63 -14.82 6.17
C THR A 247 -4.13 -14.76 5.82
N PRO A 248 -3.60 -13.59 5.44
CA PRO A 248 -2.17 -13.41 5.22
C PRO A 248 -1.40 -13.28 6.55
N ASP A 249 -0.07 -13.38 6.49
CA ASP A 249 0.82 -13.10 7.63
C ASP A 249 1.09 -11.60 7.81
N ILE A 250 1.16 -10.88 6.68
CA ILE A 250 1.38 -9.43 6.62
C ILE A 250 0.41 -8.85 5.57
N LEU A 251 -0.22 -7.72 5.90
CA LEU A 251 -1.07 -6.98 4.97
C LEU A 251 -0.61 -5.52 4.90
N SER A 252 -0.53 -4.95 3.70
CA SER A 252 -0.33 -3.51 3.52
C SER A 252 -1.62 -2.83 3.08
N SER A 253 -1.83 -1.59 3.55
CA SER A 253 -3.00 -0.77 3.29
C SER A 253 -2.59 0.70 3.12
N ALA A 254 -3.23 1.43 2.21
CA ALA A 254 -3.06 2.88 2.02
C ALA A 254 -4.29 3.42 1.26
N LYS A 255 -4.10 4.39 0.34
CA LYS A 255 -5.14 4.94 -0.55
C LYS A 255 -6.44 5.27 0.21
N SER A 256 -7.43 4.38 0.13
CA SER A 256 -8.73 4.50 0.77
C SER A 256 -8.65 4.66 2.30
N LEU A 257 -7.57 4.21 2.94
CA LEU A 257 -7.31 4.39 4.38
C LEU A 257 -7.41 5.85 4.83
N GLY A 258 -6.83 6.77 4.05
CA GLY A 258 -6.84 8.21 4.36
C GLY A 258 -7.92 9.00 3.62
N GLY A 259 -8.64 8.37 2.69
CA GLY A 259 -9.66 9.04 1.87
C GLY A 259 -9.17 10.30 1.16
N GLY A 260 -7.89 10.34 0.77
CA GLY A 260 -7.21 11.50 0.18
C GLY A 260 -6.04 12.04 1.01
N PHE A 261 -6.01 11.77 2.33
CA PHE A 261 -4.85 12.10 3.17
C PHE A 261 -3.73 11.06 2.98
N PRO A 262 -2.44 11.47 2.88
CA PRO A 262 -1.34 10.52 2.71
C PRO A 262 -1.09 9.72 3.99
N ILE A 263 -1.44 8.44 3.94
CA ILE A 263 -1.23 7.48 5.02
C ILE A 263 -1.09 6.07 4.44
N GLY A 264 -0.21 5.27 5.03
CA GLY A 264 -0.11 3.84 4.82
C GLY A 264 -0.04 3.10 6.15
N ALA A 265 -0.36 1.81 6.12
CA ALA A 265 -0.29 0.91 7.27
C ALA A 265 0.21 -0.47 6.83
N MET A 266 1.08 -1.08 7.63
CA MET A 266 1.42 -2.49 7.57
C MET A 266 0.82 -3.17 8.81
N LEU A 267 0.03 -4.21 8.59
CA LEU A 267 -0.68 -5.00 9.60
C LEU A 267 -0.05 -6.39 9.68
N THR A 268 0.15 -6.90 10.89
CA THR A 268 0.73 -8.24 11.11
C THR A 268 0.45 -8.75 12.54
N THR A 269 0.94 -9.94 12.88
CA THR A 269 0.82 -10.56 14.21
C THR A 269 1.96 -10.10 15.13
N SER A 270 1.78 -10.24 16.45
CA SER A 270 2.79 -9.88 17.46
C SER A 270 4.05 -10.75 17.32
N ASP A 271 3.89 -12.01 16.93
CA ASP A 271 4.99 -12.95 16.74
C ASP A 271 5.94 -12.53 15.61
N LEU A 272 5.41 -11.93 14.55
CA LEU A 272 6.20 -11.38 13.45
C LEU A 272 6.73 -9.99 13.79
N ALA A 273 5.87 -9.10 14.31
CA ALA A 273 6.22 -7.72 14.63
C ALA A 273 7.41 -7.56 15.58
N LYS A 274 7.65 -8.52 16.49
CA LYS A 274 8.79 -8.49 17.43
C LYS A 274 10.17 -8.45 16.73
N HIS A 275 10.25 -8.86 15.47
CA HIS A 275 11.48 -8.83 14.66
C HIS A 275 11.83 -7.41 14.17
N PHE A 276 10.86 -6.48 14.16
CA PHE A 276 11.11 -5.05 14.02
C PHE A 276 11.38 -4.40 15.38
N ALA A 277 12.47 -4.84 16.03
CA ALA A 277 12.93 -4.23 17.27
C ALA A 277 13.30 -2.73 17.09
N VAL A 278 13.43 -2.00 18.19
CA VAL A 278 13.77 -0.57 18.19
C VAL A 278 14.98 -0.29 17.29
N GLY A 279 14.81 0.63 16.33
CA GLY A 279 15.87 1.06 15.41
C GLY A 279 15.99 0.25 14.11
N THR A 280 15.25 -0.86 13.94
CA THR A 280 15.31 -1.67 12.71
C THR A 280 14.52 -1.07 11.53
N HIS A 281 13.48 -0.30 11.83
CA HIS A 281 12.66 0.43 10.87
C HIS A 281 12.15 1.72 11.54
N GLY A 282 11.71 2.69 10.75
CA GLY A 282 11.12 3.92 11.27
C GLY A 282 10.60 4.84 10.17
N SER A 283 9.85 5.86 10.57
CA SER A 283 9.38 6.94 9.70
C SER A 283 9.39 8.22 10.52
N THR A 284 9.77 9.34 9.91
CA THR A 284 9.59 10.64 10.56
C THR A 284 8.10 10.91 10.73
N TYR A 285 7.36 10.95 9.62
CA TYR A 285 5.95 11.34 9.59
C TYR A 285 4.96 10.20 9.86
N GLY A 286 5.35 8.95 9.65
CA GLY A 286 4.45 7.81 9.84
C GLY A 286 3.91 7.74 11.27
N GLY A 287 2.59 7.62 11.42
CA GLY A 287 1.94 7.64 12.73
C GLY A 287 1.85 9.03 13.37
N ASN A 288 1.77 10.09 12.56
CA ASN A 288 1.42 11.41 13.07
C ASN A 288 -0.07 11.46 13.54
N PRO A 289 -0.42 12.34 14.50
CA PRO A 289 -1.78 12.49 15.04
C PRO A 289 -2.85 12.84 14.00
#